data_AF-A0A815YA94-F1
#
_entry.id   AF-A0A815YA94-F1
#
_cell.length_a   1.000
_cell.length_b   1.000
_cell.length_c   1.000
_cell.angle_alpha   90.00
_cell.angle_beta   90.00
_cell.angle_gamma   90.00
#
_symmetry.space_group_name_H-M   'P 1'
#
loop_
_entity.id
_entity.type
_entity.pdbx_description
1 polymer ?
#
loop_
_entity_poly.entity_id
_entity_poly.type
_entity_poly.pdbx_seq_one_letter_code
_entity_poly.pdbx_strand_id
1 'polypeptide(L)'
;MEIVHIPVKHCVLKPIELVWAGLKNFVRNRNVRFSLNGVEQLTKEMVIVMGPEDVGPYFDHVKKHEEIFKAADKIAGEMDNDLIDDDDADNNLIDIDSSDSD
;
A
#
# COMPACT_ATOMS: atom_id res chain seq x y z
N MET A 1 -6.02 3.72 22.04
CA MET A 1 -5.93 4.28 20.67
C MET A 1 -4.99 3.38 19.91
N GLU A 2 -5.46 2.81 18.80
CA GLU A 2 -4.68 1.88 17.99
C GLU A 2 -4.04 2.63 16.83
N ILE A 3 -2.74 2.39 16.58
CA ILE A 3 -2.00 3.03 15.50
C ILE A 3 -1.97 2.07 14.31
N VAL A 4 -2.51 2.51 13.18
CA VAL A 4 -2.46 1.74 11.93
C VAL A 4 -1.17 2.08 11.18
N HIS A 5 -0.35 1.07 10.93
CA HIS A 5 0.86 1.19 10.12
C HIS A 5 0.50 1.01 8.64
N ILE A 6 0.86 1.99 7.81
CA ILE A 6 0.58 1.98 6.37
C ILE A 6 1.90 1.88 5.61
N PRO A 7 2.01 0.99 4.60
CA PRO A 7 3.23 0.86 3.82
C PRO A 7 3.60 2.16 3.10
N VAL A 8 4.91 2.38 2.98
CA VAL A 8 5.49 3.58 2.37
C VAL A 8 5.15 3.61 0.87
N LYS A 9 4.78 4.78 0.33
CA LYS A 9 4.44 4.99 -1.10
C LYS A 9 3.22 4.23 -1.64
N HIS A 10 2.32 3.77 -0.78
CA HIS A 10 1.10 3.05 -1.20
C HIS A 10 -0.15 3.92 -1.03
N CYS A 11 -0.28 4.98 -1.84
CA CYS A 11 -1.42 5.91 -1.74
C CYS A 11 -2.78 5.21 -1.95
N VAL A 12 -2.79 4.09 -2.66
CA VAL A 12 -3.97 3.23 -2.88
C VAL A 12 -4.54 2.63 -1.59
N LEU A 13 -3.73 2.56 -0.53
CA LEU A 13 -4.11 2.07 0.80
C LEU A 13 -4.42 3.21 1.79
N LYS A 14 -4.50 4.45 1.31
CA LYS A 14 -4.75 5.63 2.14
C LYS A 14 -6.04 6.32 1.73
N PRO A 15 -7.14 6.16 2.48
CA PRO A 15 -8.43 6.76 2.12
C PRO A 15 -8.35 8.28 1.91
N ILE A 16 -7.55 8.98 2.72
CA ILE A 16 -7.37 10.44 2.60
C ILE A 16 -6.70 10.85 1.29
N GLU A 17 -5.75 10.07 0.76
CA GLU A 17 -5.12 10.36 -0.52
C GLU A 17 -6.11 10.21 -1.68
N LEU A 18 -7.03 9.24 -1.57
CA LEU A 18 -8.09 9.03 -2.55
C LEU A 18 -9.13 10.16 -2.49
N VAL A 19 -9.49 10.64 -1.30
CA VAL A 19 -10.34 11.82 -1.12
C VAL A 19 -9.68 13.06 -1.77
N TRP A 20 -8.36 13.26 -1.57
CA TRP A 20 -7.62 14.33 -2.24
C TRP A 20 -7.63 14.19 -3.76
N ALA A 21 -7.54 12.96 -4.30
CA ALA A 21 -7.65 12.73 -5.73
C ALA A 21 -9.05 13.12 -6.25
N GLY A 22 -10.12 12.74 -5.53
CA GLY A 22 -11.49 13.14 -5.82
C GLY A 22 -11.68 14.66 -5.80
N LEU A 23 -11.18 15.34 -4.77
CA LEU A 23 -11.22 16.80 -4.66
C LEU A 23 -10.51 17.50 -5.82
N LYS A 24 -9.29 17.06 -6.14
CA LYS A 24 -8.53 17.62 -7.27
C LYS A 24 -9.30 17.45 -8.58
N ASN A 25 -9.95 16.31 -8.78
CA ASN A 25 -10.78 16.07 -9.97
C ASN A 25 -12.01 17.00 -10.00
N PHE A 26 -12.71 17.15 -8.86
CA PHE A 26 -13.85 18.06 -8.73
C PHE A 26 -13.49 19.50 -9.09
N VAL A 27 -12.38 20.02 -8.54
CA VAL A 27 -11.89 21.37 -8.79
C VAL A 27 -11.47 21.51 -10.25
N ARG A 28 -10.70 20.54 -10.79
CA ARG A 28 -10.24 20.56 -12.19
C ARG A 28 -11.40 20.67 -13.18
N ASN A 29 -12.50 19.97 -12.92
CA ASN A 29 -13.65 19.94 -13.83
C ASN A 29 -14.52 21.20 -13.77
N ARG A 30 -14.35 22.05 -12.75
CA ARG A 30 -15.19 23.25 -12.52
C ARG A 30 -14.41 24.56 -12.60
N ASN A 31 -13.11 24.56 -12.36
CA ASN A 31 -12.26 25.75 -12.46
C ASN A 31 -11.89 26.08 -13.92
N VAL A 32 -12.89 26.40 -14.75
CA VAL A 32 -12.70 26.72 -16.18
C VAL A 32 -11.92 28.01 -16.43
N ARG A 33 -11.84 28.89 -15.42
CA ARG A 33 -11.12 30.18 -15.49
C ARG A 33 -9.69 30.12 -14.94
N PHE A 34 -9.25 28.94 -14.49
CA PHE A 34 -7.90 28.70 -13.96
C PHE A 34 -7.46 29.71 -12.89
N SER A 35 -8.37 30.18 -12.04
CA SER A 35 -8.07 31.15 -11.00
C SER A 35 -7.83 30.48 -9.64
N LEU A 36 -6.90 31.03 -8.84
CA LEU A 36 -6.64 30.53 -7.48
C LEU A 36 -7.84 30.74 -6.55
N ASN A 37 -8.54 31.88 -6.68
CA ASN A 37 -9.78 32.12 -5.93
C ASN A 37 -10.84 31.06 -6.27
N GLY A 38 -10.92 30.62 -7.53
CA GLY A 38 -11.82 29.55 -7.95
C GLY A 38 -11.44 28.21 -7.33
N VAL A 39 -10.14 27.88 -7.26
CA VAL A 39 -9.65 26.69 -6.56
C VAL A 39 -10.05 26.72 -5.09
N GLU A 40 -9.82 27.84 -4.40
CA GLU A 40 -10.15 27.98 -2.97
C GLU A 40 -11.66 27.80 -2.73
N GLN A 41 -12.50 28.47 -3.51
CA GLN A 41 -13.95 28.40 -3.37
C GLN A 41 -14.47 26.98 -3.60
N LEU A 42 -14.09 26.35 -4.72
CA LEU A 42 -14.52 24.99 -5.07
C LEU A 42 -14.02 23.94 -4.07
N THR A 43 -12.83 24.15 -3.50
CA THR A 43 -12.29 23.27 -2.46
C THR A 43 -13.15 23.33 -1.20
N LYS A 44 -13.49 24.53 -0.73
CA LYS A 44 -14.37 24.71 0.45
C LYS A 44 -15.75 24.12 0.20
N GLU A 45 -16.32 24.36 -0.98
CA GLU A 45 -17.63 23.83 -1.37
C GLU A 45 -17.67 22.30 -1.28
N MET A 46 -16.71 21.60 -1.90
CA MET A 46 -16.70 20.14 -1.85
C MET A 46 -16.50 19.60 -0.43
N VAL A 47 -15.64 20.20 0.38
CA VAL A 47 -15.43 19.76 1.77
C VAL A 47 -16.70 19.93 2.62
N ILE A 48 -17.50 20.96 2.36
CA ILE A 48 -18.78 21.20 3.08
C ILE A 48 -19.86 20.21 2.64
N VAL A 49 -19.92 19.89 1.34
CA VAL A 49 -20.99 19.06 0.77
C VAL A 49 -20.73 17.57 0.96
N MET A 50 -19.47 17.15 1.07
CA MET A 50 -19.08 15.74 1.14
C MET A 50 -19.64 15.06 2.40
N GLY A 51 -20.55 14.12 2.18
CA GLY A 51 -21.18 13.31 3.23
C GLY A 51 -20.52 11.95 3.40
N PRO A 52 -20.91 11.18 4.44
CA PRO A 52 -20.44 9.80 4.64
C PRO A 52 -20.62 8.90 3.41
N GLU A 53 -21.70 9.09 2.66
CA GLU A 53 -22.03 8.38 1.42
C GLU A 53 -21.02 8.63 0.30
N ASP A 54 -20.46 9.83 0.21
CA ASP A 54 -19.43 10.18 -0.77
C ASP A 54 -18.06 9.60 -0.37
N VAL A 55 -17.83 9.44 0.95
CA VAL A 55 -16.54 8.99 1.48
C VAL A 55 -16.43 7.46 1.54
N GLY A 56 -17.54 6.77 1.80
CA GLY A 56 -17.60 5.30 1.91
C GLY A 56 -16.86 4.55 0.79
N PRO A 57 -17.07 4.90 -0.50
CA PRO A 57 -16.39 4.25 -1.62
C PRO A 57 -14.85 4.30 -1.56
N TYR A 58 -14.25 5.33 -0.95
CA TYR A 58 -12.79 5.40 -0.80
C TYR A 58 -12.27 4.38 0.21
N PHE A 59 -13.02 4.11 1.28
CA PHE A 59 -12.68 3.05 2.23
C PHE A 59 -12.86 1.66 1.61
N ASP A 60 -13.92 1.47 0.83
CA ASP A 60 -14.15 0.20 0.12
C ASP A 60 -13.05 -0.09 -0.91
N HIS A 61 -12.56 0.96 -1.58
CA HIS A 61 -11.41 0.86 -2.47
C HIS A 61 -10.16 0.37 -1.73
N VAL A 62 -9.87 0.93 -0.55
CA VAL A 62 -8.71 0.53 0.27
C VAL A 62 -8.85 -0.93 0.70
N LYS A 63 -10.00 -1.32 1.28
CA LYS A 63 -10.26 -2.71 1.68
C LYS A 63 -10.05 -3.69 0.51
N LYS A 64 -10.56 -3.35 -0.67
CA LYS A 64 -10.37 -4.16 -1.87
C LYS A 64 -8.89 -4.36 -2.20
N HIS A 65 -8.07 -3.30 -2.14
CA HIS A 65 -6.65 -3.39 -2.45
C HIS A 65 -5.86 -4.10 -1.35
N GLU A 66 -6.25 -3.95 -0.08
CA GLU A 66 -5.67 -4.72 1.02
C GLU A 66 -5.85 -6.23 0.79
N GLU A 67 -7.04 -6.68 0.40
CA GLU A 67 -7.26 -8.10 0.10
C GLU A 67 -6.43 -8.60 -1.09
N ILE A 68 -6.23 -7.75 -2.11
CA ILE A 68 -5.36 -8.08 -3.24
C ILE A 68 -3.91 -8.26 -2.77
N PHE A 69 -3.39 -7.35 -1.94
CA PHE A 69 -2.02 -7.46 -1.43
C PHE A 69 -1.84 -8.65 -0.51
N LYS A 70 -2.79 -8.92 0.40
CA LYS A 70 -2.76 -10.12 1.25
C LYS A 70 -2.72 -11.41 0.43
N ALA A 71 -3.50 -11.48 -0.65
CA ALA A 71 -3.50 -12.64 -1.53
C ALA A 71 -2.16 -12.81 -2.25
N ALA A 72 -1.56 -11.71 -2.72
CA ALA A 72 -0.24 -11.73 -3.34
C ALA A 72 0.86 -12.15 -2.35
N ASP A 73 0.85 -11.62 -1.13
CA ASP A 73 1.80 -11.97 -0.07
C ASP A 73 1.71 -13.45 0.30
N LYS A 74 0.49 -14.01 0.36
CA LYS A 74 0.28 -15.45 0.60
C LYS A 74 0.90 -16.31 -0.50
N ILE A 75 0.70 -15.93 -1.77
CA ILE A 75 1.28 -16.66 -2.92
C ILE A 75 2.81 -16.58 -2.89
N ALA A 76 3.37 -15.39 -2.62
CA ALA A 76 4.82 -15.22 -2.54
C ALA A 76 5.43 -16.08 -1.40
N GLY A 77 4.79 -16.10 -0.22
CA GLY A 77 5.23 -16.95 0.88
C GLY A 77 5.14 -18.45 0.58
N GLU A 78 4.13 -18.90 -0.18
CA GLU A 78 4.04 -20.30 -0.64
C GLU A 78 5.19 -20.64 -1.59
N MET A 79 5.48 -19.77 -2.56
CA MET A 79 6.60 -19.95 -3.49
C MET A 79 7.97 -19.99 -2.79
N ASP A 80 8.17 -19.15 -1.77
CA ASP A 80 9.42 -19.13 -1.00
C ASP A 80 9.62 -20.42 -0.20
N ASN A 81 8.53 -21.01 0.34
CA ASN A 81 8.61 -22.29 1.06
C ASN A 81 8.93 -23.46 0.11
N ASP A 82 8.35 -23.46 -1.10
CA ASP A 82 8.62 -24.49 -2.12
C ASP A 82 10.09 -24.50 -2.59
N LEU A 83 10.84 -23.40 -2.40
CA LEU A 83 12.27 -23.29 -2.76
C LEU A 83 13.22 -23.75 -1.65
N ILE A 84 12.74 -23.97 -0.42
CA ILE A 84 13.57 -24.34 0.74
C ILE A 84 13.68 -25.85 0.92
N ASP A 85 12.73 -26.63 0.36
CA ASP A 85 12.66 -28.08 0.56
C ASP A 85 13.67 -28.93 -0.26
N ASP A 86 14.59 -28.32 -1.04
CA ASP A 86 15.53 -29.03 -1.93
C ASP A 86 17.01 -29.07 -1.45
N ASP A 87 17.37 -28.46 -0.31
CA ASP A 87 18.78 -28.36 0.15
C ASP A 87 19.18 -29.33 1.30
N ASP A 88 18.33 -30.27 1.71
CA ASP A 88 18.61 -31.25 2.77
C ASP A 88 19.25 -32.56 2.27
N ALA A 89 20.24 -32.46 1.35
CA ALA A 89 21.05 -33.61 0.94
C ALA A 89 22.49 -33.22 0.54
N ASP A 90 23.36 -32.92 1.52
CA ASP A 90 24.63 -33.65 1.75
C ASP A 90 25.37 -33.05 2.97
N ASN A 91 25.02 -33.57 4.14
CA ASN A 91 25.75 -33.33 5.38
C ASN A 91 26.89 -34.36 5.46
N ASN A 92 28.05 -34.06 4.86
CA ASN A 92 29.30 -34.77 5.12
C ASN A 92 30.39 -33.81 5.60
N LEU A 93 30.41 -33.67 6.93
CA LEU A 93 31.51 -33.16 7.73
C LEU A 93 32.80 -33.93 7.39
N ILE A 94 33.79 -33.24 6.83
CA ILE A 94 35.18 -33.69 6.86
C ILE A 94 35.95 -32.70 7.72
N ASP A 95 36.04 -33.00 9.02
CA ASP A 95 37.06 -32.44 9.90
C ASP A 95 38.42 -33.00 9.46
N ILE A 96 39.15 -32.27 8.61
CA ILE A 96 40.60 -32.47 8.49
C ILE A 96 41.24 -31.71 9.65
N ASP A 97 41.40 -32.46 10.75
CA ASP A 97 42.46 -32.18 11.70
C ASP A 97 43.80 -32.38 10.97
N SER A 98 44.58 -31.31 10.90
CA SER A 98 46.01 -31.40 10.64
C SER A 98 46.69 -30.43 11.57
N SER A 99 46.83 -30.88 12.82
CA SER A 99 48.06 -30.70 13.56
C SER A 99 49.27 -31.01 12.67
N ASP A 100 50.13 -30.02 12.43
CA ASP A 100 51.56 -30.28 12.43
C ASP A 100 52.33 -29.10 13.00
N SER A 101 53.39 -29.47 13.70
CA SER A 101 54.09 -28.71 14.74
C SER A 101 55.29 -27.93 14.20
N ASP A 102 55.72 -26.93 14.98
CA ASP A 102 56.98 -26.15 14.97
C ASP A 102 57.30 -25.19 13.80
#